data_AF-A0A2N9N153-F1
#
_entry.id   AF-A0A2N9N153-F1
#
_cell.length_a   1.000
_cell.length_b   1.000
_cell.length_c   1.000
_cell.angle_alpha   90.00
_cell.angle_beta   90.00
_cell.angle_gamma   90.00
#
_symmetry.space_group_name_H-M   'P 1'
#
loop_
_entity.id
_entity.type
_entity.pdbx_description
1 polymer ?
#
loop_
_entity_poly.entity_id
_entity_poly.type
_entity_poly.pdbx_seq_one_letter_code
_entity_poly.pdbx_strand_id
1 'polypeptide(L)'
;MLVDQRYFAALRIPLLQGRVWNTDENARGDFIAVVNHAFAARYLSSSNSLDRRLRIPTLTGHGRYAAASAQSTAWRQIVGVVGDARNDGVDRPVVPAIYVPYTTAMANYFQFFVRTQGDPLASLHSIRAAIASVASDQQISSGSFNGTFTLNEALERDPQYSRQRLFSILFGVFSAMGLTLALVGIFSIVAYSVAQRTTEFGVRLALGAPGAHVLWVAARIALVSAAAGIVIGLALDSFLGAILAHWMQNAFAAGSLFAAAALLALSALLACLLPARHAISVPPGEALRYQ
;
A
#
# COMPACT_ATOMS: atom_id res chain seq x y z
N MET A 1 -24.36 -7.40 -4.68
CA MET A 1 -23.55 -8.19 -5.64
C MET A 1 -24.18 -9.55 -5.81
N LEU A 2 -24.23 -10.04 -7.05
CA LEU A 2 -24.71 -11.36 -7.42
C LEU A 2 -23.48 -12.26 -7.56
N VAL A 3 -23.35 -13.28 -6.71
CA VAL A 3 -22.14 -14.11 -6.63
C VAL A 3 -22.47 -15.58 -6.45
N ASP A 4 -21.49 -16.45 -6.75
CA ASP A 4 -21.54 -17.86 -6.39
C ASP A 4 -21.02 -18.08 -4.95
N GLN A 5 -21.41 -19.19 -4.31
CA GLN A 5 -20.93 -19.57 -2.97
C GLN A 5 -19.38 -19.63 -2.91
N ARG A 6 -18.72 -20.03 -4.00
CA ARG A 6 -17.26 -20.16 -4.08
C ARG A 6 -16.53 -18.82 -4.18
N TYR A 7 -17.24 -17.72 -4.40
CA TYR A 7 -16.66 -16.38 -4.50
C TYR A 7 -15.84 -16.00 -3.26
N PHE A 8 -16.37 -16.27 -2.06
CA PHE A 8 -15.70 -15.94 -0.80
C PHE A 8 -14.40 -16.74 -0.62
N ALA A 9 -14.43 -18.04 -0.92
CA ALA A 9 -13.23 -18.89 -0.91
C ALA A 9 -12.21 -18.45 -1.97
N ALA A 10 -12.68 -18.13 -3.18
CA ALA A 10 -11.84 -17.66 -4.28
C ALA A 10 -11.14 -16.34 -3.94
N LEU A 11 -11.76 -15.43 -3.18
CA LEU A 11 -11.15 -14.17 -2.75
C LEU A 11 -10.55 -14.21 -1.33
N ARG A 12 -10.60 -15.36 -0.65
CA ARG A 12 -10.18 -15.52 0.76
C ARG A 12 -10.89 -14.56 1.71
N ILE A 13 -12.17 -14.28 1.46
CA ILE A 13 -13.00 -13.51 2.38
C ILE A 13 -13.47 -14.46 3.49
N PRO A 14 -13.11 -14.22 4.76
CA PRO A 14 -13.46 -15.11 5.86
C PRO A 14 -14.95 -15.00 6.19
N LEU A 15 -15.56 -16.10 6.62
CA LEU A 15 -16.88 -16.10 7.22
C LEU A 15 -16.75 -15.76 8.70
N LEU A 16 -17.50 -14.76 9.19
CA LEU A 16 -17.44 -14.31 10.59
C LEU A 16 -18.58 -14.88 11.42
N GLN A 17 -19.80 -14.91 10.86
CA GLN A 17 -21.00 -15.40 11.53
C GLN A 17 -21.91 -16.13 10.56
N GLY A 18 -22.63 -17.14 11.05
CA GLY A 18 -23.63 -17.88 10.29
C GLY A 18 -23.02 -18.81 9.25
N ARG A 19 -23.53 -18.77 8.02
CA ARG A 19 -23.08 -19.63 6.91
C ARG A 19 -23.21 -18.95 5.55
N VAL A 20 -22.52 -19.50 4.56
CA VAL A 20 -22.81 -19.24 3.16
C VAL A 20 -23.89 -20.21 2.68
N TRP A 21 -24.63 -19.85 1.64
CA TRP A 21 -25.59 -20.74 1.00
C TRP A 21 -24.91 -21.91 0.30
N ASN A 22 -25.64 -23.03 0.17
CA ASN A 22 -25.16 -24.23 -0.49
C ASN A 22 -25.56 -24.28 -1.98
N THR A 23 -25.10 -25.32 -2.68
CA THR A 23 -25.36 -25.52 -4.11
C THR A 23 -26.85 -25.66 -4.44
N ASP A 24 -27.62 -26.34 -3.60
CA ASP A 24 -29.05 -26.58 -3.84
C ASP A 24 -29.87 -25.30 -3.64
N GLU A 25 -29.56 -24.53 -2.60
CA GLU A 25 -30.14 -23.20 -2.33
C GLU A 25 -29.82 -22.23 -3.47
N ASN A 26 -28.60 -22.31 -4.02
CA ASN A 26 -28.20 -21.54 -5.19
C ASN A 26 -29.01 -21.95 -6.42
N ALA A 27 -29.14 -23.26 -6.71
CA ALA A 27 -29.89 -23.76 -7.86
C ALA A 27 -31.38 -23.41 -7.81
N ARG A 28 -32.00 -23.41 -6.61
CA ARG A 28 -33.39 -22.98 -6.41
C ARG A 28 -33.59 -21.47 -6.46
N GLY A 29 -32.52 -20.68 -6.32
CA GLY A 29 -32.60 -19.23 -6.23
C GLY A 29 -33.27 -18.74 -4.94
N ASP A 30 -32.96 -19.39 -3.82
CA ASP A 30 -33.59 -19.11 -2.52
C ASP A 30 -33.39 -17.63 -2.10
N PHE A 31 -34.37 -17.09 -1.35
CA PHE A 31 -34.38 -15.69 -0.89
C PHE A 31 -33.46 -15.48 0.32
N ILE A 32 -32.17 -15.62 0.07
CA ILE A 32 -31.12 -15.49 1.08
C ILE A 32 -30.09 -14.44 0.67
N ALA A 33 -29.42 -13.89 1.67
CA ALA A 33 -28.38 -12.89 1.51
C ALA A 33 -27.26 -13.11 2.53
N VAL A 34 -26.04 -12.74 2.14
CA VAL A 34 -24.88 -12.63 3.03
C VAL A 34 -24.44 -11.17 3.01
N VAL A 35 -24.05 -10.62 4.15
CA VAL A 35 -23.61 -9.22 4.25
C VAL A 35 -22.17 -9.14 4.73
N ASN A 36 -21.45 -8.06 4.42
CA ASN A 36 -20.14 -7.85 5.04
C ASN A 36 -20.27 -7.28 6.46
N HIS A 37 -19.16 -7.34 7.20
CA HIS A 37 -19.07 -6.80 8.54
C HIS A 37 -19.40 -5.30 8.60
N ALA A 38 -18.95 -4.48 7.65
CA ALA A 38 -19.28 -3.05 7.61
C ALA A 38 -20.79 -2.79 7.47
N PHE A 39 -21.52 -3.63 6.72
CA PHE A 39 -22.97 -3.56 6.65
C PHE A 39 -23.60 -3.94 7.98
N ALA A 40 -23.15 -5.05 8.58
CA ALA A 40 -23.65 -5.49 9.87
C ALA A 40 -23.43 -4.41 10.93
N ALA A 41 -22.20 -3.89 11.09
CA ALA A 41 -21.89 -2.86 12.06
C ALA A 41 -22.70 -1.56 11.87
N ARG A 42 -22.98 -1.17 10.62
CA ARG A 42 -23.69 0.08 10.32
C ARG A 42 -25.21 -0.02 10.48
N TYR A 43 -25.80 -1.14 10.09
CA TYR A 43 -27.26 -1.28 9.96
C TYR A 43 -27.87 -2.32 10.90
N LEU A 44 -27.09 -3.26 11.42
CA LEU A 44 -27.56 -4.33 12.30
C LEU A 44 -26.95 -4.12 13.69
N SER A 45 -27.80 -3.95 14.70
CA SER A 45 -27.35 -3.92 16.09
C SER A 45 -26.60 -5.22 16.42
N SER A 46 -25.49 -5.12 17.15
CA SER A 46 -24.47 -6.17 17.37
C SER A 46 -24.95 -7.51 17.95
N SER A 47 -26.21 -7.64 18.37
CA SER A 47 -26.68 -8.81 19.11
C SER A 47 -27.22 -9.96 18.24
N ASN A 48 -27.77 -9.72 17.05
CA ASN A 48 -28.20 -10.83 16.18
C ASN A 48 -28.45 -10.40 14.71
N SER A 49 -27.51 -10.74 13.82
CA SER A 49 -27.56 -10.39 12.38
C SER A 49 -28.20 -11.47 11.50
N LEU A 50 -28.32 -12.71 11.99
CA LEU A 50 -28.52 -13.94 11.18
C LEU A 50 -29.98 -14.35 10.89
N ASP A 51 -30.96 -13.61 11.39
CA ASP A 51 -32.39 -13.84 11.09
C ASP A 51 -33.12 -12.57 10.63
N ARG A 52 -32.33 -11.53 10.34
CA ARG A 52 -32.88 -10.28 9.82
C ARG A 52 -33.21 -10.45 8.35
N ARG A 53 -34.27 -9.77 7.93
CA ARG A 53 -34.70 -9.78 6.54
C ARG A 53 -34.41 -8.43 5.91
N LEU A 54 -33.91 -8.46 4.68
CA LEU A 54 -33.65 -7.28 3.86
C LEU A 54 -34.44 -7.36 2.56
N ARG A 55 -34.86 -6.20 2.07
CA ARG A 55 -35.48 -6.06 0.75
C ARG A 55 -34.52 -5.28 -0.13
N ILE A 56 -34.33 -5.75 -1.37
CA ILE A 56 -33.45 -5.13 -2.34
C ILE A 56 -34.31 -4.67 -3.52
N PRO A 57 -34.77 -3.40 -3.54
CA PRO A 57 -35.66 -2.89 -4.57
C PRO A 57 -35.05 -2.96 -5.98
N THR A 58 -33.73 -2.86 -6.12
CA THR A 58 -33.07 -2.87 -7.43
C THR A 58 -33.06 -4.23 -8.15
N LEU A 59 -33.46 -5.31 -7.48
CA LEU A 59 -33.61 -6.64 -8.10
C LEU A 59 -34.99 -6.85 -8.76
N THR A 60 -35.85 -5.83 -8.77
CA THR A 60 -37.18 -5.87 -9.40
C THR A 60 -37.08 -5.77 -10.91
N GLY A 61 -36.55 -6.77 -11.64
CA GLY A 61 -36.77 -7.04 -13.10
C GLY A 61 -36.86 -5.88 -14.13
N HIS A 62 -36.52 -4.64 -13.80
CA HIS A 62 -36.66 -3.46 -14.64
C HIS A 62 -35.25 -3.11 -15.13
N GLY A 63 -34.96 -3.42 -16.40
CA GLY A 63 -33.69 -3.11 -17.05
C GLY A 63 -32.91 -4.35 -17.48
N ARG A 64 -31.57 -4.34 -17.30
CA ARG A 64 -30.60 -5.33 -17.81
C ARG A 64 -30.63 -6.72 -17.15
N TYR A 65 -31.56 -6.96 -16.23
CA TYR A 65 -31.64 -8.21 -15.46
C TYR A 65 -32.96 -8.91 -15.76
N ALA A 66 -32.91 -10.17 -16.20
CA ALA A 66 -34.09 -11.01 -16.25
C ALA A 66 -34.39 -11.50 -14.83
N ALA A 67 -35.59 -11.18 -14.32
CA ALA A 67 -36.05 -11.74 -13.05
C ALA A 67 -36.22 -13.26 -13.23
N ALA A 68 -35.36 -14.05 -12.59
CA ALA A 68 -35.42 -15.52 -12.70
C ALA A 68 -36.66 -16.11 -11.99
N SER A 69 -37.32 -15.34 -11.12
CA SER A 69 -38.56 -15.75 -10.44
C SER A 69 -39.52 -14.57 -10.21
N ALA A 70 -40.83 -14.89 -10.14
CA ALA A 70 -41.90 -13.94 -9.85
C ALA A 70 -41.78 -13.26 -8.47
N GLN A 71 -40.92 -13.79 -7.60
CA GLN A 71 -40.71 -13.31 -6.23
C GLN A 71 -39.38 -12.55 -6.06
N SER A 72 -38.67 -12.15 -7.12
CA SER A 72 -37.37 -11.46 -7.05
C SER A 72 -37.30 -10.30 -6.01
N THR A 73 -38.43 -9.63 -5.80
CA THR A 73 -38.65 -8.50 -4.86
C THR A 73 -38.86 -8.89 -3.40
N ALA A 74 -38.94 -10.18 -3.08
CA ALA A 74 -39.28 -10.68 -1.76
C ALA A 74 -38.21 -10.36 -0.71
N TRP A 75 -38.63 -10.43 0.56
CA TRP A 75 -37.75 -10.32 1.70
C TRP A 75 -36.73 -11.46 1.70
N ARG A 76 -35.45 -11.11 1.87
CA ARG A 76 -34.34 -12.07 1.93
C ARG A 76 -33.81 -12.19 3.33
N GLN A 77 -33.65 -13.42 3.82
CA GLN A 77 -33.02 -13.65 5.11
C GLN A 77 -31.51 -13.50 5.01
N ILE A 78 -30.92 -12.77 5.95
CA ILE A 78 -29.46 -12.69 6.11
C ILE A 78 -29.00 -13.98 6.77
N VAL A 79 -28.31 -14.86 6.06
CA VAL A 79 -27.88 -16.17 6.59
C VAL A 79 -26.43 -16.19 7.07
N GLY A 80 -25.67 -15.12 6.79
CA GLY A 80 -24.26 -15.03 7.17
C GLY A 80 -23.70 -13.62 7.09
N VAL A 81 -22.62 -13.42 7.85
CA VAL A 81 -21.78 -12.22 7.82
C VAL A 81 -20.36 -12.61 7.45
N VAL A 82 -19.82 -11.99 6.41
CA VAL A 82 -18.44 -12.19 5.94
C VAL A 82 -17.54 -11.02 6.30
N GLY A 83 -16.23 -11.26 6.26
CA GLY A 83 -15.21 -10.24 6.45
C GLY A 83 -15.30 -9.12 5.42
N ASP A 84 -14.76 -7.97 5.80
CA ASP A 84 -14.69 -6.82 4.94
C ASP A 84 -13.65 -7.00 3.83
N ALA A 85 -14.06 -6.69 2.60
CA ALA A 85 -13.18 -6.63 1.43
C ALA A 85 -13.34 -5.26 0.76
N ARG A 86 -12.25 -4.70 0.24
CA ARG A 86 -12.30 -3.43 -0.51
C ARG A 86 -13.19 -3.62 -1.74
N ASN A 87 -14.25 -2.83 -1.81
CA ASN A 87 -15.36 -3.01 -2.74
C ASN A 87 -15.80 -1.72 -3.46
N ASP A 88 -15.18 -0.57 -3.14
CA ASP A 88 -15.42 0.72 -3.81
C ASP A 88 -14.10 1.41 -4.23
N GLY A 89 -13.02 0.64 -4.40
CA GLY A 89 -11.69 1.14 -4.78
C GLY A 89 -10.60 0.87 -3.73
N VAL A 90 -9.35 1.07 -4.13
CA VAL A 90 -8.18 0.75 -3.30
C VAL A 90 -7.95 1.79 -2.19
N ASP A 91 -8.27 3.06 -2.45
CA ASP A 91 -8.06 4.18 -1.51
C ASP A 91 -9.28 4.45 -0.61
N ARG A 92 -10.46 3.97 -1.02
CA ARG A 92 -11.72 4.22 -0.32
C ARG A 92 -11.94 3.27 0.86
N PRO A 93 -12.65 3.72 1.91
CA PRO A 93 -13.08 2.84 2.98
C PRO A 93 -14.02 1.74 2.43
N VAL A 94 -14.04 0.61 3.12
CA VAL A 94 -14.97 -0.49 2.78
C VAL A 94 -16.40 0.01 2.98
N VAL A 95 -17.24 -0.15 1.95
CA VAL A 95 -18.65 0.20 2.02
C VAL A 95 -19.51 -1.01 2.42
N PRO A 96 -20.69 -0.79 3.02
CA PRO A 96 -21.67 -1.85 3.25
C PRO A 96 -22.04 -2.60 1.96
N ALA A 97 -21.86 -3.92 1.95
CA ALA A 97 -22.15 -4.78 0.81
C ALA A 97 -23.12 -5.90 1.18
N ILE A 98 -24.01 -6.20 0.23
CA ILE A 98 -24.95 -7.32 0.27
C ILE A 98 -24.61 -8.27 -0.88
N TYR A 99 -24.43 -9.54 -0.57
CA TYR A 99 -24.16 -10.63 -1.50
C TYR A 99 -25.39 -11.53 -1.59
N VAL A 100 -25.78 -11.88 -2.81
CA VAL A 100 -26.97 -12.68 -3.11
C VAL A 100 -26.58 -13.75 -4.14
N PRO A 101 -27.18 -14.95 -4.12
CA PRO A 101 -27.01 -15.98 -5.15
C PRO A 101 -27.19 -15.42 -6.56
N TYR A 102 -26.25 -15.68 -7.47
CA TYR A 102 -26.28 -15.14 -8.84
C TYR A 102 -27.50 -15.61 -9.65
N THR A 103 -28.05 -16.77 -9.31
CA THR A 103 -29.27 -17.36 -9.91
C THR A 103 -30.53 -16.56 -9.60
N THR A 104 -30.49 -15.69 -8.58
CA THR A 104 -31.61 -14.81 -8.22
C THR A 104 -31.99 -13.87 -9.37
N ALA A 105 -30.99 -13.32 -10.05
CA ALA A 105 -31.16 -12.39 -11.14
C ALA A 105 -29.95 -12.52 -12.08
N MET A 106 -30.19 -12.95 -13.31
CA MET A 106 -29.12 -13.15 -14.28
C MET A 106 -28.93 -11.90 -15.14
N ALA A 107 -27.69 -11.48 -15.27
CA ALA A 107 -27.27 -10.46 -16.22
C ALA A 107 -26.87 -11.10 -17.55
N ASN A 108 -26.85 -10.31 -18.62
CA ASN A 108 -26.42 -10.75 -19.95
C ASN A 108 -24.89 -10.96 -20.09
N TYR A 109 -24.14 -10.79 -18.99
CA TYR A 109 -22.71 -11.04 -18.93
C TYR A 109 -22.34 -11.58 -17.54
N PHE A 110 -21.32 -12.44 -17.49
CA PHE A 110 -20.80 -13.02 -16.24
C PHE A 110 -19.28 -12.83 -16.16
N GLN A 111 -18.79 -12.69 -14.93
CA GLN A 111 -17.37 -12.64 -14.64
C GLN A 111 -17.00 -13.85 -13.78
N PHE A 112 -15.92 -14.53 -14.16
CA PHE A 112 -15.40 -15.67 -13.42
C PHE A 112 -14.19 -15.24 -12.61
N PHE A 113 -14.22 -15.53 -11.32
CA PHE A 113 -13.04 -15.42 -10.45
C PHE A 113 -12.46 -16.83 -10.30
N VAL A 114 -11.26 -17.03 -10.87
CA VAL A 114 -10.56 -18.30 -10.80
C VAL A 114 -9.28 -18.10 -10.00
N ARG A 115 -9.06 -18.98 -9.02
CA ARG A 115 -7.82 -19.04 -8.25
C ARG A 115 -7.00 -20.23 -8.73
N THR A 116 -5.80 -19.96 -9.22
CA THR A 116 -4.86 -20.97 -9.72
C THR A 116 -3.76 -21.23 -8.69
N GLN A 117 -3.12 -22.40 -8.78
CA GLN A 117 -1.84 -22.66 -8.12
C GLN A 117 -0.74 -22.49 -9.17
N GLY A 118 0.13 -21.48 -9.02
CA GLY A 118 1.13 -21.11 -10.04
C GLY A 118 0.67 -19.95 -10.94
N ASP A 119 1.26 -19.85 -12.13
CA ASP A 119 0.98 -18.76 -13.07
C ASP A 119 -0.51 -18.77 -13.52
N PRO A 120 -1.28 -17.70 -13.21
CA PRO A 120 -2.67 -17.59 -13.63
C PRO A 120 -2.84 -17.59 -15.16
N LEU A 121 -1.89 -17.01 -15.90
CA LEU A 121 -2.01 -16.87 -17.35
C LEU A 121 -1.78 -18.21 -18.07
N ALA A 122 -0.96 -19.09 -17.52
CA ALA A 122 -0.76 -20.45 -18.04
C ALA A 122 -2.04 -21.31 -18.00
N SER A 123 -2.95 -21.03 -17.06
CA SER A 123 -4.23 -21.76 -16.94
C SER A 123 -5.32 -21.24 -17.88
N LEU A 124 -5.09 -20.15 -18.62
CA LEU A 124 -6.15 -19.54 -19.44
C LEU A 124 -6.59 -20.42 -20.59
N HIS A 125 -5.67 -21.16 -21.21
CA HIS A 125 -6.02 -22.04 -22.31
C HIS A 125 -6.97 -23.16 -21.86
N SER A 126 -6.69 -23.80 -20.73
CA SER A 126 -7.54 -24.87 -20.18
C SER A 126 -8.89 -24.34 -19.72
N ILE A 127 -8.93 -23.15 -19.11
CA ILE A 127 -10.19 -22.50 -18.71
C ILE A 127 -11.06 -22.19 -19.94
N ARG A 128 -10.46 -21.64 -21.01
CA ARG A 128 -11.18 -21.36 -22.26
C ARG A 128 -11.74 -22.63 -22.90
N ALA A 129 -10.95 -23.70 -22.93
CA ALA A 129 -11.38 -24.99 -23.45
C ALA A 129 -12.55 -25.58 -22.63
N ALA A 130 -12.51 -25.47 -21.30
CA ALA A 130 -13.59 -25.92 -20.43
C ALA A 130 -14.88 -25.09 -20.56
N ILE A 131 -14.78 -23.79 -20.87
CA ILE A 131 -15.96 -22.97 -21.18
C ILE A 131 -16.54 -23.38 -22.53
N ALA A 132 -15.67 -23.54 -23.55
CA ALA A 132 -16.08 -23.91 -24.89
C ALA A 132 -16.71 -25.31 -24.98
N SER A 133 -16.37 -26.23 -24.07
CA SER A 133 -17.00 -27.56 -24.02
C SER A 133 -18.45 -27.54 -23.50
N VAL A 134 -18.82 -26.51 -22.73
CA VAL A 134 -20.19 -26.31 -22.24
C VAL A 134 -20.99 -25.40 -23.17
N ALA A 135 -20.37 -24.33 -23.64
CA ALA A 135 -20.98 -23.34 -24.53
C ALA A 135 -19.96 -22.86 -25.57
N SER A 136 -19.93 -23.51 -26.73
CA SER A 136 -18.95 -23.26 -27.79
C SER A 136 -19.14 -21.90 -28.48
N ASP A 137 -20.34 -21.36 -28.43
CA ASP A 137 -20.73 -20.05 -28.98
C ASP A 137 -20.50 -18.90 -27.99
N GLN A 138 -20.13 -19.20 -26.75
CA GLN A 138 -19.94 -18.18 -25.72
C GLN A 138 -18.71 -17.31 -26.01
N GLN A 139 -18.96 -16.02 -26.30
CA GLN A 139 -17.88 -15.06 -26.49
C GLN A 139 -17.17 -14.77 -25.17
N ILE A 140 -15.89 -15.11 -25.11
CA ILE A 140 -14.99 -14.66 -24.03
C ILE A 140 -14.38 -13.34 -24.49
N SER A 141 -14.77 -12.25 -23.84
CA SER A 141 -14.19 -10.94 -24.16
C SER A 141 -12.68 -10.98 -23.95
N SER A 142 -11.93 -10.48 -24.93
CA SER A 142 -10.47 -10.32 -24.88
C SER A 142 -10.06 -8.86 -24.66
N GLY A 143 -11.02 -7.95 -24.50
CA GLY A 143 -10.77 -6.51 -24.42
C GLY A 143 -10.17 -6.06 -23.08
N SER A 144 -9.42 -4.96 -23.08
CA SER A 144 -8.69 -4.47 -21.89
C SER A 144 -9.57 -4.13 -20.67
N PHE A 145 -10.86 -3.83 -20.87
CA PHE A 145 -11.81 -3.49 -19.79
C PHE A 145 -12.75 -4.63 -19.37
N ASN A 146 -13.05 -5.57 -20.27
CA ASN A 146 -13.99 -6.69 -20.03
C ASN A 146 -13.35 -8.06 -20.21
N GLY A 147 -12.04 -8.10 -20.44
CA GLY A 147 -11.34 -9.30 -20.85
C GLY A 147 -10.68 -10.05 -19.71
N THR A 148 -9.81 -10.97 -20.10
CA THR A 148 -9.06 -11.78 -19.15
C THR A 148 -7.86 -11.00 -18.62
N PHE A 149 -7.79 -10.79 -17.31
CA PHE A 149 -6.67 -10.15 -16.64
C PHE A 149 -6.48 -10.74 -15.26
N THR A 150 -5.26 -10.63 -14.73
CA THR A 150 -5.00 -11.04 -13.35
C THR A 150 -5.51 -9.99 -12.37
N LEU A 151 -5.76 -10.39 -11.11
CA LEU A 151 -6.16 -9.41 -10.09
C LEU A 151 -5.09 -8.32 -9.89
N ASN A 152 -3.80 -8.67 -10.02
CA ASN A 152 -2.70 -7.70 -9.95
C ASN A 152 -2.75 -6.70 -11.11
N GLU A 153 -2.98 -7.16 -12.34
CA GLU A 153 -3.18 -6.27 -13.49
C GLU A 153 -4.41 -5.38 -13.32
N ALA A 154 -5.47 -5.89 -12.70
CA ALA A 154 -6.66 -5.09 -12.39
C ALA A 154 -6.33 -3.94 -11.43
N LEU A 155 -5.50 -4.20 -10.40
CA LEU A 155 -5.00 -3.18 -9.49
C LEU A 155 -4.10 -2.18 -10.21
N GLU A 156 -3.19 -2.64 -11.07
CA GLU A 156 -2.28 -1.76 -11.82
C GLU A 156 -2.99 -0.85 -12.81
N ARG A 157 -4.09 -1.32 -13.40
CA ARG A 157 -4.94 -0.55 -14.31
C ARG A 157 -5.86 0.44 -13.57
N ASP A 158 -6.04 0.30 -12.26
CA ASP A 158 -6.79 1.28 -11.49
C ASP A 158 -6.10 2.65 -11.61
N PRO A 159 -6.77 3.67 -12.18
CA PRO A 159 -6.19 5.00 -12.35
C PRO A 159 -5.67 5.58 -11.05
N GLN A 160 -6.28 5.23 -9.91
CA GLN A 160 -5.85 5.71 -8.60
C GLN A 160 -4.53 5.08 -8.18
N TYR A 161 -4.39 3.76 -8.35
CA TYR A 161 -3.16 3.05 -8.02
C TYR A 161 -1.99 3.51 -8.90
N SER A 162 -2.24 3.69 -10.20
CA SER A 162 -1.23 4.19 -11.14
C SER A 162 -0.76 5.61 -10.80
N ARG A 163 -1.68 6.53 -10.45
CA ARG A 163 -1.34 7.89 -9.99
C ARG A 163 -0.52 7.86 -8.71
N GLN A 164 -0.93 7.05 -7.73
CA GLN A 164 -0.23 6.94 -6.46
C GLN A 164 1.20 6.40 -6.66
N ARG A 165 1.38 5.44 -7.57
CA ARG A 165 2.70 4.91 -7.94
C ARG A 165 3.57 5.98 -8.62
N LEU A 166 3.01 6.76 -9.54
CA LEU A 166 3.71 7.85 -10.21
C LEU A 166 4.19 8.90 -9.18
N PHE A 167 3.31 9.36 -8.30
CA PHE A 167 3.69 10.30 -7.24
C PHE A 167 4.74 9.72 -6.29
N SER A 168 4.62 8.44 -5.91
CA SER A 168 5.61 7.76 -5.07
C SER A 168 7.00 7.75 -5.74
N ILE A 169 7.06 7.51 -7.05
CA ILE A 169 8.33 7.55 -7.80
C ILE A 169 8.87 8.99 -7.86
N LEU A 170 8.05 9.98 -8.19
CA LEU A 170 8.47 11.39 -8.24
C LEU A 170 9.00 11.89 -6.89
N PHE A 171 8.26 11.63 -5.80
CA PHE A 171 8.71 11.97 -4.45
C PHE A 171 9.96 11.21 -4.06
N GLY A 172 10.10 9.94 -4.48
CA GLY A 172 11.33 9.18 -4.31
C GLY A 172 12.54 9.83 -4.99
N VAL A 173 12.38 10.28 -6.24
CA VAL A 173 13.44 10.99 -7.00
C VAL A 173 13.77 12.32 -6.34
N PHE A 174 12.78 13.15 -6.00
CA PHE A 174 13.01 14.43 -5.33
C PHE A 174 13.65 14.25 -3.95
N SER A 175 13.27 13.21 -3.21
CA SER A 175 13.89 12.88 -1.92
C SER A 175 15.35 12.48 -2.10
N ALA A 176 15.67 11.68 -3.12
CA ALA A 176 17.06 11.31 -3.44
C ALA A 176 17.91 12.52 -3.85
N MET A 177 17.35 13.43 -4.66
CA MET A 177 18.01 14.67 -5.04
C MET A 177 18.24 15.59 -3.83
N GLY A 178 17.22 15.78 -2.99
CA GLY A 178 17.31 16.57 -1.77
C GLY A 178 18.34 16.01 -0.79
N LEU A 179 18.36 14.68 -0.61
CA LEU A 179 19.37 14.00 0.20
C LEU A 179 20.78 14.23 -0.35
N THR A 180 20.97 14.08 -1.66
CA THR A 180 22.27 14.32 -2.30
C THR A 180 22.75 15.75 -2.09
N LEU A 181 21.86 16.75 -2.28
CA LEU A 181 22.18 18.15 -2.04
C LEU A 181 22.54 18.42 -0.57
N ALA A 182 21.81 17.82 0.37
CA ALA A 182 22.10 17.94 1.80
C ALA A 182 23.48 17.34 2.14
N LEU A 183 23.83 16.17 1.59
CA LEU A 183 25.14 15.55 1.80
C LEU A 183 26.28 16.40 1.24
N VAL A 184 26.11 16.97 0.05
CA VAL A 184 27.08 17.91 -0.53
C VAL A 184 27.24 19.14 0.36
N GLY A 185 26.14 19.74 0.83
CA GLY A 185 26.17 20.90 1.72
C GLY A 185 26.89 20.62 3.05
N ILE A 186 26.60 19.48 3.69
CA ILE A 186 27.31 19.04 4.91
C ILE A 186 28.79 18.83 4.62
N PHE A 187 29.14 18.16 3.52
CA PHE A 187 30.53 17.96 3.11
C PHE A 187 31.26 19.29 2.92
N SER A 188 30.66 20.26 2.21
CA SER A 188 31.25 21.58 1.98
C SER A 188 31.49 22.34 3.27
N ILE A 189 30.53 22.35 4.20
CA ILE A 189 30.67 23.06 5.50
C ILE A 189 31.75 22.40 6.36
N VAL A 190 31.77 21.07 6.43
CA VAL A 190 32.78 20.33 7.21
C VAL A 190 34.17 20.52 6.61
N ALA A 191 34.33 20.39 5.30
CA ALA A 191 35.60 20.61 4.62
C ALA A 191 36.13 22.04 4.83
N TYR A 192 35.26 23.05 4.73
CA TYR A 192 35.62 24.45 4.99
C TYR A 192 36.03 24.68 6.45
N SER A 193 35.28 24.12 7.41
CA SER A 193 35.59 24.26 8.83
C SER A 193 36.92 23.60 9.21
N VAL A 194 37.23 22.44 8.62
CA VAL A 194 38.52 21.78 8.78
C VAL A 194 39.63 22.63 8.18
N ALA A 195 39.45 23.15 6.96
CA ALA A 195 40.42 23.99 6.27
C ALA A 195 40.73 25.31 7.01
N GLN A 196 39.77 25.91 7.71
CA GLN A 196 40.02 27.09 8.56
C GLN A 196 40.83 26.77 9.83
N ARG A 197 40.78 25.52 10.32
CA ARG A 197 41.39 25.10 11.59
C ARG A 197 42.68 24.29 11.41
N THR A 198 43.11 24.03 10.19
CA THR A 198 44.35 23.30 9.87
C THR A 198 45.58 23.94 10.52
N THR A 199 45.64 25.27 10.61
CA THR A 199 46.72 26.01 11.28
C THR A 199 46.74 25.76 12.80
N GLU A 200 45.59 25.80 13.48
CA GLU A 200 45.51 25.47 14.92
C GLU A 200 45.86 24.00 15.18
N PHE A 201 45.42 23.11 14.29
CA PHE A 201 45.71 21.69 14.37
C PHE A 201 47.19 21.38 14.14
N GLY A 202 47.84 22.07 13.19
CA GLY A 202 49.28 21.96 12.93
C GLY A 202 50.13 22.43 14.12
N VAL A 203 49.78 23.55 14.75
CA VAL A 203 50.49 24.04 15.95
C VAL A 203 50.33 23.08 17.14
N ARG A 204 49.12 22.53 17.37
CA ARG A 204 48.90 21.55 18.44
C ARG A 204 49.63 20.23 18.19
N LEU A 205 49.71 19.76 16.94
CA LEU A 205 50.49 18.57 16.59
C LEU A 205 51.99 18.80 16.82
N ALA A 206 52.52 19.97 16.45
CA ALA A 206 53.92 20.34 16.67
C ALA A 206 54.30 20.42 18.15
N LEU A 207 53.32 20.72 19.03
CA LEU A 207 53.47 20.71 20.49
C LEU A 207 53.29 19.30 21.12
N GLY A 208 53.10 18.25 20.31
CA GLY A 208 53.02 16.86 20.77
C GLY A 208 51.61 16.38 21.12
N ALA A 209 50.55 17.09 20.72
CA ALA A 209 49.19 16.64 20.98
C ALA A 209 48.84 15.37 20.16
N PRO A 210 48.14 14.37 20.75
CA PRO A 210 47.75 13.17 20.03
C PRO A 210 46.75 13.51 18.91
N GLY A 211 47.04 13.08 17.68
CA GLY A 211 46.21 13.36 16.49
C GLY A 211 44.74 12.90 16.62
N ALA A 212 44.48 11.89 17.44
CA ALA A 212 43.13 11.43 17.77
C ALA A 212 42.30 12.49 18.52
N HIS A 213 42.91 13.32 19.36
CA HIS A 213 42.22 14.38 20.11
C HIS A 213 41.81 15.53 19.19
N VAL A 214 42.69 15.88 18.25
CA VAL A 214 42.43 16.88 17.21
C VAL A 214 41.29 16.43 16.30
N LEU A 215 41.31 15.15 15.90
CA LEU A 215 40.25 14.55 15.09
C LEU A 215 38.91 14.54 15.82
N TRP A 216 38.89 14.21 17.10
CA TRP A 216 37.68 14.16 17.90
C TRP A 216 37.04 15.55 18.02
N VAL A 217 37.83 16.61 18.20
CA VAL A 217 37.34 17.99 18.26
C VAL A 217 36.71 18.42 16.93
N ALA A 218 37.35 18.09 15.80
CA ALA A 218 36.79 18.38 14.47
C ALA A 218 35.51 17.57 14.19
N ALA A 219 35.52 16.27 14.49
CA ALA A 219 34.38 15.37 14.30
C ALA A 219 33.19 15.72 15.20
N ARG A 220 33.43 16.21 16.43
CA ARG A 220 32.38 16.57 17.39
C ARG A 220 31.44 17.65 16.85
N ILE A 221 31.97 18.65 16.15
CA ILE A 221 31.15 19.72 15.56
C ILE A 221 30.22 19.14 14.48
N ALA A 222 30.76 18.28 13.61
CA ALA A 222 29.99 17.59 12.58
C ALA A 222 28.95 16.62 13.18
N LEU A 223 29.29 15.93 14.26
CA LEU A 223 28.40 14.98 14.92
C LEU A 223 27.23 15.70 15.62
N VAL A 224 27.51 16.85 16.26
CA VAL A 224 26.48 17.67 16.91
C VAL A 224 25.54 18.30 15.89
N SER A 225 26.06 18.83 14.77
CA SER A 225 25.20 19.39 13.72
C SER A 225 24.35 18.31 13.04
N ALA A 226 24.90 17.13 12.78
CA ALA A 226 24.16 15.99 12.25
C ALA A 226 23.07 15.52 13.24
N ALA A 227 23.39 15.37 14.52
CA ALA A 227 22.43 14.97 15.54
C ALA A 227 21.29 15.99 15.68
N ALA A 228 21.62 17.29 15.72
CA ALA A 228 20.61 18.35 15.76
C ALA A 228 19.71 18.34 14.52
N GLY A 229 20.29 18.16 13.33
CA GLY A 229 19.55 18.05 12.08
C GLY A 229 18.60 16.85 12.07
N ILE A 230 19.02 15.68 12.56
CA ILE A 230 18.18 14.49 12.66
C ILE A 230 17.01 14.73 13.62
N VAL A 231 17.27 15.29 14.80
CA VAL A 231 16.22 15.56 15.79
C VAL A 231 15.20 16.55 15.26
N ILE A 232 15.66 17.65 14.66
CA ILE A 232 14.79 18.67 14.06
C ILE A 232 14.00 18.09 12.89
N GLY A 233 14.66 17.31 12.02
CA GLY A 233 14.03 16.65 10.89
C GLY A 233 12.92 15.69 11.30
N LEU A 234 13.17 14.85 12.32
CA LEU A 234 12.18 13.94 12.89
C LEU A 234 10.99 14.67 13.52
N ALA A 235 11.26 15.77 14.22
CA ALA A 235 10.21 16.58 14.82
C ALA A 235 9.32 17.24 13.75
N LEU A 236 9.94 17.82 12.70
CA LEU A 236 9.23 18.40 11.56
C LEU A 236 8.42 17.36 10.80
N ASP A 237 8.99 16.19 10.53
CA ASP A 237 8.34 15.09 9.84
C ASP A 237 7.14 14.57 10.62
N SER A 238 7.28 14.36 11.94
CA SER A 238 6.16 13.97 12.80
C SER A 238 5.06 15.03 12.84
N PHE A 239 5.43 16.30 12.90
CA PHE A 239 4.49 17.43 12.93
C PHE A 239 3.73 17.58 11.61
N LEU A 240 4.43 17.57 10.47
CA LEU A 240 3.81 17.60 9.15
C LEU A 240 2.97 16.34 8.91
N GLY A 241 3.46 15.18 9.33
CA GLY A 241 2.74 13.91 9.25
C GLY A 241 1.42 13.95 10.00
N ALA A 242 1.39 14.54 11.20
CA ALA A 242 0.16 14.73 11.97
C ALA A 242 -0.84 15.69 11.28
N ILE A 243 -0.35 16.78 10.68
CA ILE A 243 -1.18 17.71 9.91
C ILE A 243 -1.76 17.02 8.67
N LEU A 244 -0.93 16.29 7.93
CA LEU A 244 -1.33 15.58 6.71
C LEU A 244 -2.27 14.42 7.01
N ALA A 245 -2.11 13.73 8.16
CA ALA A 245 -3.02 12.68 8.60
C ALA A 245 -4.45 13.19 8.84
N HIS A 246 -4.64 14.49 9.11
CA HIS A 246 -5.98 15.09 9.17
C HIS A 246 -6.68 15.08 7.80
N TRP A 247 -5.90 15.16 6.72
CA TRP A 247 -6.41 15.17 5.34
C TRP A 247 -6.36 13.79 4.67
N MET A 248 -5.52 12.88 5.14
CA MET A 248 -5.40 11.50 4.65
C MET A 248 -5.98 10.52 5.67
N GLN A 249 -7.12 9.91 5.34
CA GLN A 249 -7.81 8.91 6.19
C GLN A 249 -7.03 7.60 6.40
N ASN A 250 -5.88 7.42 5.74
CA ASN A 250 -4.99 6.28 5.93
C ASN A 250 -3.62 6.78 6.39
N ALA A 251 -3.31 6.55 7.67
CA ALA A 251 -2.04 6.90 8.27
C ALA A 251 -0.88 6.13 7.61
N PHE A 252 0.26 6.80 7.43
CA PHE A 252 1.53 6.13 7.12
C PHE A 252 1.84 5.08 8.19
N ALA A 253 2.25 3.88 7.78
CA ALA A 253 2.70 2.87 8.72
C ALA A 253 3.93 3.41 9.47
N ALA A 254 3.90 3.43 10.80
CA ALA A 254 4.99 3.96 11.64
C ALA A 254 6.38 3.38 11.28
N GLY A 255 6.43 2.17 10.72
CA GLY A 255 7.67 1.55 10.24
C GLY A 255 8.38 2.30 9.11
N SER A 256 7.66 3.04 8.27
CA SER A 256 8.28 3.83 7.18
C SER A 256 9.08 5.02 7.72
N LEU A 257 8.66 5.60 8.85
CA LEU A 257 9.34 6.70 9.50
C LEU A 257 10.68 6.26 10.09
N PHE A 258 10.70 5.11 10.78
CA PHE A 258 11.93 4.52 11.30
C PHE A 258 12.93 4.19 10.18
N ALA A 259 12.46 3.66 9.05
CA ALA A 259 13.30 3.36 7.91
C ALA A 259 13.92 4.64 7.29
N ALA A 260 13.13 5.71 7.12
CA ALA A 260 13.61 6.99 6.62
C ALA A 260 14.63 7.63 7.58
N ALA A 261 14.34 7.62 8.88
CA ALA A 261 15.24 8.10 9.93
C ALA A 261 16.58 7.37 9.94
N ALA A 262 16.55 6.04 9.83
CA ALA A 262 17.76 5.22 9.76
C ALA A 262 18.59 5.53 8.51
N LEU A 263 17.95 5.72 7.36
CA LEU A 263 18.62 6.07 6.11
C LEU A 263 19.28 7.46 6.19
N LEU A 264 18.58 8.44 6.78
CA LEU A 264 19.11 9.79 7.01
C LEU A 264 20.29 9.77 7.99
N ALA A 265 20.19 9.00 9.07
CA ALA A 265 21.29 8.85 10.03
C ALA A 265 22.52 8.20 9.39
N LEU A 266 22.32 7.15 8.57
CA LEU A 266 23.41 6.44 7.88
C LEU A 266 24.11 7.36 6.87
N SER A 267 23.33 8.10 6.09
CA SER A 267 23.86 9.03 5.08
C SER A 267 24.60 10.21 5.71
N ALA A 268 24.08 10.80 6.79
CA ALA A 268 24.78 11.84 7.56
C ALA A 268 26.11 11.32 8.15
N LEU A 269 26.12 10.11 8.72
CA LEU A 269 27.33 9.45 9.20
C LEU A 269 28.38 9.31 8.10
N LEU A 270 27.98 8.84 6.92
CA LEU A 270 28.87 8.70 5.76
C LEU A 270 29.44 10.05 5.31
N ALA A 271 28.60 11.09 5.19
CA ALA A 271 29.04 12.42 4.79
C ALA A 271 29.97 13.11 5.81
N CYS A 272 29.83 12.83 7.10
CA CYS A 272 30.74 13.35 8.12
C CYS A 272 32.07 12.57 8.18
N LEU A 273 32.03 11.25 8.02
CA LEU A 273 33.21 10.39 8.17
C LEU A 273 34.15 10.43 6.97
N LEU A 274 33.65 10.65 5.75
CA LEU A 274 34.45 10.73 4.53
C LEU A 274 35.47 11.90 4.53
N PRO A 275 35.08 13.18 4.72
CA PRO A 275 36.02 14.29 4.78
C PRO A 275 36.92 14.23 6.02
N ALA A 276 36.41 13.75 7.16
CA ALA A 276 37.23 13.56 8.36
C ALA A 276 38.34 12.53 8.13
N ARG A 277 38.07 11.44 7.39
CA ARG A 277 39.11 10.49 6.96
C ARG A 277 40.09 11.11 5.96
N HIS A 278 39.58 11.87 4.98
CA HIS A 278 40.41 12.52 3.97
C HIS A 278 41.40 13.53 4.59
N ALA A 279 40.96 14.28 5.61
CA ALA A 279 41.81 15.22 6.34
C ALA A 279 42.94 14.55 7.14
N ILE A 280 42.80 13.29 7.55
CA ILE A 280 43.85 12.52 8.25
C ILE A 280 44.89 11.99 7.27
N SER A 281 44.49 11.68 6.04
CA SER A 281 45.39 11.10 5.02
C SER A 281 46.34 12.13 4.38
N VAL A 282 46.14 13.42 4.60
CA VAL A 282 47.05 14.47 4.09
C VAL A 282 48.26 14.58 5.02
N PRO A 283 49.50 14.31 4.54
CA PRO A 283 50.69 14.38 5.37
C PRO A 283 50.96 15.82 5.85
N PRO A 284 51.36 16.01 7.12
CA PRO A 284 51.57 17.34 7.72
C PRO A 284 52.66 18.19 7.05
N GLY A 285 53.54 17.56 6.24
CA GLY A 285 54.59 18.25 5.48
C GLY A 285 54.08 19.10 4.30
N GLU A 286 52.88 18.82 3.76
CA GLU A 286 52.29 19.62 2.67
C GLU A 286 51.45 20.79 3.20
N ALA A 287 50.88 20.68 4.40
CA ALA A 287 50.03 21.72 5.00
C ALA A 287 50.79 23.02 5.35
N LEU A 288 52.11 22.94 5.55
CA LEU A 288 52.99 24.09 5.83
C LEU A 288 53.65 24.67 4.58
N ARG A 289 53.46 24.06 3.41
CA ARG A 289 54.09 24.46 2.13
C ARG A 289 53.19 25.31 1.23
N TYR A 290 51.92 25.49 1.59
CA TYR A 290 51.04 26.50 1.01
C TYR A 290 51.23 27.86 1.73
N GLN A 291 52.45 28.39 1.61
CA GLN A 291 52.76 29.81 1.70
C GLN A 291 53.66 30.17 0.51
#